data_AF-A0A348XMQ6-F1
#
_entry.id   AF-A0A348XMQ6-F1
#
_cell.length_a   1.000
_cell.length_b   1.000
_cell.length_c   1.000
_cell.angle_alpha   90.00
_cell.angle_beta   90.00
_cell.angle_gamma   90.00
#
_symmetry.space_group_name_H-M   'P 1'
#
loop_
_entity.id
_entity.type
_entity.pdbx_description
1 polymer ?
#
loop_
_entity_poly.entity_id
_entity_poly.type
_entity_poly.pdbx_seq_one_letter_code
_entity_poly.pdbx_strand_id
1 'polypeptide(L)'
;MIARLAVAMLAVPLLFGGPEFDRKPHLRGGLPGGPPGERLLLRMEQRNPQEYERLCELRKTDPEAFRDALRKHGKAGFRPPREGRRHAKELSQLAAQVRKEPDADKRAALTQQLQQKIGESFDAEIAEHQQRLEAMSRRLEERRQQKAEICQKMAGKLLEPRD
;
A
#
# COMPACT_ATOMS: atom_id res chain seq x y z
N MET A 1 -41.53 -25.22 -49.46
CA MET A 1 -40.23 -24.85 -50.04
C MET A 1 -39.33 -24.35 -48.92
N ILE A 2 -38.38 -25.16 -48.47
CA ILE A 2 -37.51 -24.86 -47.31
C ILE A 2 -36.13 -24.49 -47.86
N ALA A 3 -35.73 -23.22 -47.68
CA ALA A 3 -34.44 -22.72 -48.09
C ALA A 3 -33.35 -23.19 -47.11
N ARG A 4 -32.41 -24.00 -47.63
CA ARG A 4 -31.19 -24.40 -46.92
C ARG A 4 -30.20 -23.25 -46.96
N LEU A 5 -29.98 -22.58 -45.82
CA LEU A 5 -28.87 -21.65 -45.64
C LEU A 5 -27.64 -22.44 -45.17
N ALA A 6 -26.65 -22.53 -46.05
CA ALA A 6 -25.37 -23.16 -45.81
C ALA A 6 -24.52 -22.30 -44.87
N VAL A 7 -24.05 -22.91 -43.77
CA VAL A 7 -23.07 -22.31 -42.86
C VAL A 7 -21.69 -22.50 -43.47
N ALA A 8 -21.10 -21.42 -43.97
CA ALA A 8 -19.70 -21.39 -44.39
C ALA A 8 -18.79 -21.32 -43.15
N MET A 9 -18.14 -22.44 -42.81
CA MET A 9 -17.04 -22.44 -41.85
C MET A 9 -15.80 -21.82 -42.50
N LEU A 10 -15.52 -20.56 -42.17
CA LEU A 10 -14.22 -19.94 -42.44
C LEU A 10 -13.26 -20.33 -41.32
N ALA A 11 -12.38 -21.28 -41.63
CA ALA A 11 -11.21 -21.59 -40.83
C ALA A 11 -10.24 -20.39 -40.86
N VAL A 12 -10.09 -19.71 -39.73
CA VAL A 12 -9.05 -18.68 -39.54
C VAL A 12 -7.75 -19.39 -39.16
N PRO A 13 -6.69 -19.33 -39.98
CA PRO A 13 -5.42 -19.92 -39.63
C PRO A 13 -4.76 -19.13 -38.50
N LEU A 14 -4.50 -19.83 -37.39
CA LEU A 14 -3.61 -19.42 -36.31
C LEU A 14 -2.17 -19.33 -36.83
N LEU A 15 -1.80 -18.22 -37.45
CA LEU A 15 -0.43 -17.92 -37.85
C LEU A 15 -0.08 -16.47 -37.53
N PHE A 16 0.24 -16.21 -36.26
CA PHE A 16 1.10 -15.09 -35.87
C PHE A 16 1.99 -15.52 -34.70
N GLY A 17 2.99 -16.33 -35.02
CA GLY A 17 4.26 -16.31 -34.30
C GLY A 17 4.96 -14.99 -34.64
N GLY A 18 4.76 -13.99 -33.78
CA GLY A 18 5.54 -12.76 -33.75
C GLY A 18 6.70 -12.88 -32.74
N PRO A 19 7.77 -12.09 -32.91
CA PRO A 19 9.08 -12.32 -32.30
C PRO A 19 9.01 -12.31 -30.78
N GLU A 20 9.88 -13.10 -30.16
CA GLU A 20 10.16 -13.11 -28.72
C GLU A 20 10.27 -11.68 -28.20
N PHE A 21 9.15 -11.21 -27.66
CA PHE A 21 9.09 -10.01 -26.89
C PHE A 21 9.84 -10.34 -25.61
N ASP A 22 11.10 -9.92 -25.57
CA ASP A 22 11.98 -9.86 -24.41
C ASP A 22 11.35 -8.91 -23.37
N ARG A 23 10.20 -9.31 -22.85
CA ARG A 23 9.46 -8.64 -21.79
C ARG A 23 10.24 -8.93 -20.53
N LYS A 24 11.22 -8.08 -20.23
CA LYS A 24 11.58 -7.79 -18.84
C LYS A 24 10.25 -7.68 -18.08
N PRO A 25 9.92 -8.61 -17.17
CA PRO A 25 8.61 -8.68 -16.56
C PRO A 25 8.34 -7.32 -15.94
N HIS A 26 7.39 -6.60 -16.50
CA HIS A 26 7.05 -5.27 -16.05
C HIS A 26 6.55 -5.44 -14.61
N LEU A 27 7.39 -5.09 -13.63
CA LEU A 27 7.12 -5.05 -12.20
C LEU A 27 6.10 -3.94 -11.88
N ARG A 28 4.95 -3.97 -12.55
CA ARG A 28 3.79 -3.13 -12.31
C ARG A 28 2.63 -4.04 -11.91
N GLY A 29 2.48 -4.23 -10.60
CA GLY A 29 1.27 -4.81 -10.01
C GLY A 29 1.52 -6.09 -9.24
N GLY A 30 1.84 -5.94 -7.95
CA GLY A 30 1.64 -6.94 -6.88
C GLY A 30 1.89 -8.41 -7.21
N LEU A 31 3.10 -8.91 -6.98
CA LEU A 31 3.30 -10.35 -6.84
C LEU A 31 2.56 -10.86 -5.59
N PRO A 32 1.60 -11.79 -5.74
CA PRO A 32 0.92 -12.41 -4.61
C PRO A 32 1.90 -13.35 -3.88
N GLY A 33 1.83 -13.39 -2.55
CA GLY A 33 2.35 -14.54 -1.78
C GLY A 33 3.81 -14.59 -1.33
N GLY A 34 4.71 -13.72 -1.79
CA GLY A 34 6.12 -13.76 -1.31
C GLY A 34 6.27 -13.40 0.19
N PRO A 35 7.17 -14.06 0.95
CA PRO A 35 7.50 -13.70 2.32
C PRO A 35 7.83 -12.20 2.45
N PRO A 36 7.49 -11.54 3.56
CA PRO A 36 7.69 -10.09 3.74
C PRO A 36 9.12 -9.61 3.43
N GLY A 37 10.13 -10.45 3.68
CA GLY A 37 11.54 -10.16 3.40
C GLY A 37 11.87 -10.05 1.90
N GLU A 38 11.26 -10.85 1.04
CA GLU A 38 11.52 -10.82 -0.41
C GLU A 38 10.94 -9.55 -1.05
N ARG A 39 9.76 -9.12 -0.58
CA ARG A 39 9.15 -7.85 -1.01
C ARG A 39 9.97 -6.62 -0.60
N LEU A 40 10.77 -6.73 0.45
CA LEU A 40 11.68 -5.64 0.86
C LEU A 40 12.88 -5.59 -0.09
N LEU A 41 13.49 -6.74 -0.40
CA LEU A 41 14.65 -6.81 -1.31
C LEU A 41 14.31 -6.31 -2.72
N LEU A 42 13.16 -6.71 -3.28
CA LEU A 42 12.70 -6.21 -4.58
C LEU A 42 12.50 -4.68 -4.60
N ARG A 43 12.06 -4.10 -3.48
CA ARG A 43 11.95 -2.64 -3.36
C ARG A 43 13.31 -1.96 -3.22
N MET A 44 14.29 -2.64 -2.61
CA MET A 44 15.66 -2.14 -2.49
C MET A 44 16.39 -2.20 -3.83
N GLU A 45 16.22 -3.26 -4.61
CA GLU A 45 16.77 -3.39 -5.97
C GLU A 45 16.42 -2.18 -6.85
N GLN A 46 15.16 -1.72 -6.78
CA GLN A 46 14.69 -0.57 -7.57
C GLN A 46 15.17 0.80 -7.04
N ARG A 47 15.39 0.93 -5.73
CA ARG A 47 15.68 2.22 -5.08
C ARG A 47 17.15 2.45 -4.79
N ASN A 48 17.86 1.38 -4.45
CA ASN A 48 19.27 1.37 -4.07
C ASN A 48 19.89 0.01 -4.47
N PRO A 49 20.25 -0.15 -5.75
CA PRO A 49 20.76 -1.42 -6.28
C PRO A 49 22.07 -1.86 -5.61
N GLN A 50 22.93 -0.91 -5.21
CA GLN A 50 24.19 -1.21 -4.52
C GLN A 50 23.97 -1.88 -3.15
N GLU A 51 23.01 -1.37 -2.36
CA GLU A 51 22.68 -1.97 -1.07
C GLU A 51 21.98 -3.33 -1.25
N TYR A 52 21.23 -3.52 -2.34
CA TYR A 52 20.68 -4.83 -2.70
C TYR A 52 21.77 -5.85 -3.00
N GLU A 53 22.76 -5.50 -3.83
CA GLU A 53 23.90 -6.38 -4.15
C GLU A 53 24.66 -6.78 -2.88
N ARG A 54 24.98 -5.80 -2.04
CA ARG A 54 25.60 -6.03 -0.73
C ARG A 54 24.80 -7.01 0.14
N LEU A 55 23.47 -6.87 0.21
CA LEU A 55 22.61 -7.78 0.96
C LEU A 55 22.57 -9.20 0.35
N CYS A 56 22.62 -9.30 -0.97
CA CYS A 56 22.71 -10.58 -1.68
C CYS A 56 24.03 -11.31 -1.42
N GLU A 57 25.14 -10.57 -1.32
CA GLU A 57 26.44 -11.12 -0.91
C GLU A 57 26.42 -11.58 0.55
N LEU A 58 25.93 -10.73 1.45
CA LEU A 58 25.74 -11.06 2.88
C LEU A 58 24.90 -12.33 3.05
N ARG A 59 23.84 -12.51 2.26
CA ARG A 59 23.01 -13.72 2.32
C ARG A 59 23.79 -15.00 2.04
N LYS A 60 24.86 -14.93 1.23
CA LYS A 60 25.71 -16.07 0.87
C LYS A 60 26.86 -16.27 1.87
N THR A 61 27.45 -15.18 2.35
CA THR A 61 28.66 -15.23 3.20
C THR A 61 28.33 -15.33 4.69
N ASP A 62 27.32 -14.59 5.16
CA ASP A 62 26.91 -14.52 6.56
C ASP A 62 25.37 -14.36 6.70
N PRO A 63 24.64 -15.48 6.82
CA PRO A 63 23.19 -15.47 6.94
C PRO A 63 22.66 -14.73 8.18
N GLU A 64 23.43 -14.67 9.27
CA GLU A 64 23.02 -13.98 10.49
C GLU A 64 23.14 -12.47 10.32
N ALA A 65 24.28 -11.99 9.81
CA ALA A 65 24.45 -10.57 9.49
C ALA A 65 23.45 -10.09 8.43
N PHE A 66 23.10 -10.94 7.45
CA PHE A 66 22.01 -10.65 6.50
C PHE A 66 20.67 -10.42 7.21
N ARG A 67 20.27 -11.29 8.13
CA ARG A 67 19.01 -11.14 8.89
C ARG A 67 19.00 -9.84 9.69
N ASP A 68 20.11 -9.47 10.32
CA ASP A 68 20.22 -8.25 11.09
C ASP A 68 20.18 -6.99 10.21
N ALA A 69 20.88 -7.00 9.08
CA ALA A 69 20.79 -5.93 8.09
C ALA A 69 19.36 -5.78 7.56
N LEU A 70 18.69 -6.88 7.25
CA LEU A 70 17.30 -6.89 6.77
C LEU A 70 16.33 -6.33 7.84
N ARG A 71 16.52 -6.66 9.13
CA ARG A 71 15.72 -6.10 10.24
C ARG A 71 15.92 -4.58 10.36
N LYS A 72 17.13 -4.07 10.18
CA LYS A 72 17.40 -2.62 10.22
C LYS A 72 16.63 -1.88 9.13
N HIS A 73 16.60 -2.43 7.91
CA HIS A 73 15.84 -1.89 6.80
C HIS A 73 14.31 -2.02 6.98
N GLY A 74 13.84 -3.13 7.55
CA GLY A 74 12.42 -3.33 7.87
C GLY A 74 11.88 -2.37 8.94
N LYS A 75 12.69 -2.05 9.96
CA LYS A 75 12.31 -1.12 11.06
C LYS A 75 12.20 0.33 10.60
N ALA A 76 12.83 0.72 9.49
CA ALA A 76 12.76 2.08 8.98
C ALA A 76 11.36 2.44 8.43
N GLY A 77 10.59 1.44 7.96
CA GLY A 77 9.28 1.65 7.32
C GLY A 77 8.08 1.62 8.27
N PHE A 78 8.18 0.95 9.41
CA PHE A 78 7.11 0.87 10.41
C PHE A 78 7.47 1.73 11.63
N ARG A 79 7.55 3.05 11.42
CA ARG A 79 7.48 3.97 12.55
C ARG A 79 5.99 4.31 12.73
N PRO A 80 5.37 3.98 13.87
CA PRO A 80 4.04 4.50 14.15
C PRO A 80 4.10 6.04 14.07
N PRO A 81 3.02 6.70 13.63
CA PRO A 81 2.94 8.17 13.59
C PRO A 81 3.47 8.76 14.91
N ARG A 82 4.28 9.82 14.82
CA ARG A 82 4.94 10.42 15.99
C ARG A 82 3.93 10.92 17.03
N GLU A 83 2.72 11.27 16.61
CA GLU A 83 1.64 11.77 17.46
C GLU A 83 1.05 10.67 18.36
N GLY A 84 0.82 9.46 17.83
CA GLY A 84 0.38 8.32 18.63
C GLY A 84 1.36 7.96 19.77
N ARG A 85 2.66 8.28 19.63
CA ARG A 85 3.65 8.08 20.71
C ARG A 85 3.55 9.08 21.85
N ARG A 86 3.05 10.30 21.62
CA ARG A 86 2.89 11.31 22.68
C ARG A 86 1.73 10.95 23.59
N HIS A 87 0.56 10.68 23.00
CA HIS A 87 -0.63 10.27 23.74
C HIS A 87 -0.41 8.96 24.53
N ALA A 88 0.30 7.99 23.94
CA ALA A 88 0.63 6.74 24.64
C ALA A 88 1.45 6.95 25.93
N LYS A 89 2.38 7.91 25.95
CA LYS A 89 3.19 8.21 27.15
C LYS A 89 2.35 8.87 28.24
N GLU A 90 1.53 9.85 27.88
CA GLU A 90 0.66 10.58 28.81
C GLU A 90 -0.38 9.64 29.44
N LEU A 91 -1.04 8.82 28.62
CA LEU A 91 -1.98 7.80 29.09
C LEU A 91 -1.30 6.77 30.02
N SER A 92 -0.08 6.35 29.68
CA SER A 92 0.68 5.43 30.52
C SER A 92 1.06 6.05 31.87
N GLN A 93 1.38 7.36 31.91
CA GLN A 93 1.67 8.07 33.15
C GLN A 93 0.42 8.20 34.04
N LEU A 94 -0.71 8.61 33.46
CA LEU A 94 -2.00 8.70 34.17
C LEU A 94 -2.43 7.33 34.72
N ALA A 95 -2.31 6.27 33.92
CA ALA A 95 -2.61 4.91 34.38
C ALA A 95 -1.69 4.46 35.54
N ALA A 96 -0.42 4.87 35.52
CA ALA A 96 0.49 4.59 36.62
C ALA A 96 0.15 5.39 37.89
N GLN A 97 -0.35 6.62 37.76
CA GLN A 97 -0.84 7.43 38.89
C GLN A 97 -2.09 6.80 39.52
N VAL A 98 -3.09 6.42 38.72
CA VAL A 98 -4.30 5.72 39.20
C VAL A 98 -3.96 4.48 40.02
N ARG A 99 -2.97 3.69 39.57
CA ARG A 99 -2.53 2.47 40.28
C ARG A 99 -1.84 2.73 41.61
N LYS A 100 -1.17 3.87 41.76
CA LYS A 100 -0.38 4.22 42.94
C LYS A 100 -1.17 5.03 43.97
N GLU A 101 -2.28 5.66 43.57
CA GLU A 101 -3.07 6.52 44.44
C GLU A 101 -3.89 5.70 45.45
N PRO A 102 -3.63 5.84 46.77
CA PRO A 102 -4.36 5.12 47.81
C PRO A 102 -5.74 5.71 48.10
N ASP A 103 -5.93 7.00 47.85
CA ASP A 103 -7.18 7.72 48.13
C ASP A 103 -8.24 7.39 47.06
N ALA A 104 -9.41 6.93 47.51
CA ALA A 104 -10.48 6.48 46.64
C ALA A 104 -11.07 7.61 45.77
N ASP A 105 -11.22 8.81 46.34
CA ASP A 105 -11.83 9.95 45.65
C ASP A 105 -10.90 10.50 44.57
N LYS A 106 -9.60 10.63 44.91
CA LYS A 106 -8.57 11.03 43.93
C LYS A 106 -8.40 9.99 42.83
N ARG A 107 -8.44 8.71 43.17
CA ARG A 107 -8.38 7.62 42.19
C ARG A 107 -9.57 7.66 41.23
N ALA A 108 -10.77 7.96 41.72
CA ALA A 108 -11.96 8.13 40.87
C ALA A 108 -11.79 9.30 39.90
N ALA A 109 -11.33 10.46 40.39
CA ALA A 109 -11.06 11.64 39.56
C ALA A 109 -9.98 11.35 38.48
N LEU A 110 -8.87 10.71 38.85
CA LEU A 110 -7.82 10.32 37.89
C LEU A 110 -8.33 9.31 36.86
N THR A 111 -9.23 8.40 37.25
CA THR A 111 -9.84 7.43 36.33
C THR A 111 -10.75 8.13 35.31
N GLN A 112 -11.55 9.10 35.73
CA GLN A 112 -12.36 9.91 34.82
C GLN A 112 -11.48 10.70 33.84
N GLN A 113 -10.40 11.31 34.34
CA GLN A 113 -9.44 12.03 33.50
C GLN A 113 -8.78 11.11 32.47
N LEU A 114 -8.40 9.89 32.88
CA LEU A 114 -7.84 8.88 31.97
C LEU A 114 -8.86 8.48 30.89
N GLN A 115 -10.11 8.22 31.26
CA GLN A 115 -11.18 7.90 30.31
C GLN A 115 -11.42 9.02 29.30
N GLN A 116 -11.48 10.27 29.77
CA GLN A 116 -11.63 11.43 28.90
C GLN A 116 -10.47 11.53 27.90
N LYS A 117 -9.23 11.38 28.37
CA LYS A 117 -8.04 11.44 27.50
C LYS A 117 -8.00 10.31 26.47
N ILE A 118 -8.47 9.11 26.85
CA ILE A 118 -8.63 8.00 25.91
C ILE A 118 -9.65 8.38 24.82
N GLY A 119 -10.82 8.91 25.21
CA GLY A 119 -11.84 9.38 24.27
C GLY A 119 -11.29 10.43 23.28
N GLU A 120 -10.66 11.49 23.80
CA GLU A 120 -10.05 12.54 22.98
C GLU A 120 -9.02 11.99 21.98
N SER A 121 -8.24 10.97 22.37
CA SER A 121 -7.25 10.36 21.48
C SER A 121 -7.89 9.56 20.34
N PHE A 122 -8.97 8.82 20.63
CA PHE A 122 -9.71 8.09 19.61
C PHE A 122 -10.44 9.04 18.66
N ASP A 123 -11.06 10.10 19.16
CA ASP A 123 -11.75 11.09 18.34
C ASP A 123 -10.78 11.77 17.37
N ALA A 124 -9.57 12.10 17.84
CA ALA A 124 -8.52 12.67 16.99
C ALA A 124 -8.06 11.68 15.89
N GLU A 125 -7.84 10.41 16.22
CA GLU A 125 -7.47 9.38 15.25
C GLU A 125 -8.59 9.14 14.22
N ILE A 126 -9.85 9.10 14.67
CA ILE A 126 -11.02 8.97 13.79
C ILE A 126 -11.08 10.15 12.81
N ALA A 127 -10.92 11.38 13.30
CA ALA A 127 -10.92 12.58 12.47
C ALA A 127 -9.79 12.57 11.43
N GLU A 128 -8.56 12.20 11.82
CA GLU A 128 -7.43 12.06 10.89
C GLU A 128 -7.72 11.02 9.80
N HIS A 129 -8.27 9.86 10.19
CA HIS A 129 -8.62 8.80 9.27
C HIS A 129 -9.73 9.21 8.30
N GLN A 130 -10.75 9.92 8.77
CA GLN A 130 -11.81 10.48 7.93
C GLN A 130 -11.24 11.45 6.89
N GLN A 131 -10.42 12.41 7.31
CA GLN A 131 -9.76 13.35 6.40
C GLN A 131 -8.90 12.64 5.35
N ARG A 132 -8.18 11.59 5.76
CA ARG A 132 -7.36 10.79 4.84
C ARG A 132 -8.22 10.02 3.84
N LEU A 133 -9.35 9.46 4.27
CA LEU A 133 -10.30 8.77 3.39
C LEU A 133 -10.91 9.73 2.38
N GLU A 134 -11.31 10.93 2.80
CA GLU A 134 -11.82 11.99 1.92
C GLU A 134 -10.77 12.46 0.91
N ALA A 135 -9.51 12.64 1.32
CA ALA A 135 -8.44 12.99 0.40
C ALA A 135 -8.20 11.88 -0.64
N MET A 136 -8.32 10.61 -0.25
CA MET A 136 -8.19 9.48 -1.18
C MET A 136 -9.38 9.37 -2.13
N SER A 137 -10.62 9.61 -1.67
CA SER A 137 -11.81 9.57 -2.54
C SER A 137 -11.74 10.67 -3.60
N ARG A 138 -11.38 11.90 -3.22
CA ARG A 138 -11.16 13.01 -4.18
C ARG A 138 -10.13 12.66 -5.24
N ARG A 139 -8.97 12.11 -4.85
CA ARG A 139 -7.93 11.65 -5.79
C ARG A 139 -8.42 10.55 -6.74
N LEU A 140 -9.30 9.66 -6.27
CA LEU A 140 -9.89 8.62 -7.12
C LEU A 140 -10.86 9.21 -8.14
N GLU A 141 -11.67 10.18 -7.73
CA GLU A 141 -12.59 10.91 -8.62
C GLU A 141 -11.83 11.71 -9.69
N GLU A 142 -10.81 12.47 -9.31
CA GLU A 142 -9.93 13.18 -10.25
C GLU A 142 -9.33 12.22 -11.29
N ARG A 143 -8.83 11.06 -10.87
CA ARG A 143 -8.28 10.05 -11.79
C ARG A 143 -9.33 9.45 -12.71
N ARG A 144 -10.57 9.27 -12.23
CA ARG A 144 -11.69 8.80 -13.05
C ARG A 144 -12.04 9.84 -14.13
N GLN A 145 -12.09 11.12 -13.77
CA GLN A 145 -12.32 12.22 -14.72
C GLN A 145 -11.22 12.31 -15.76
N GLN A 146 -9.94 12.31 -15.34
CA GLN A 146 -8.79 12.28 -16.26
C GLN A 146 -8.86 11.12 -17.25
N LYS A 147 -9.22 9.92 -16.76
CA LYS A 147 -9.40 8.75 -17.63
C LYS A 147 -10.53 8.97 -18.64
N ALA A 148 -11.66 9.52 -18.21
CA ALA A 148 -12.80 9.79 -19.09
C ALA A 148 -12.44 10.80 -20.20
N GLU A 149 -11.74 11.89 -19.85
CA GLU A 149 -11.26 12.87 -20.83
C GLU A 149 -10.30 12.27 -21.85
N ILE A 150 -9.35 11.43 -21.41
CA ILE A 150 -8.42 10.74 -22.30
C ILE A 150 -9.20 9.84 -23.27
N CYS A 151 -10.18 9.07 -22.78
CA CYS A 151 -11.02 8.23 -23.62
C CYS A 151 -11.82 9.05 -24.65
N GLN A 152 -12.41 10.18 -24.25
CA GLN A 152 -13.14 11.07 -25.15
C GLN A 152 -12.22 11.67 -26.23
N LYS A 153 -11.03 12.15 -25.85
CA LYS A 153 -10.03 12.67 -26.80
C LYS A 153 -9.57 11.62 -27.81
N MET A 154 -9.35 10.39 -27.36
CA MET A 154 -8.99 9.29 -28.26
C MET A 154 -10.14 8.90 -29.20
N ALA A 155 -11.37 8.86 -28.69
CA ALA A 155 -12.54 8.58 -29.51
C ALA A 155 -12.76 9.63 -30.60
N GLY A 156 -12.61 10.93 -30.26
CA GLY A 156 -12.68 12.02 -31.24
C GLY A 156 -11.66 11.88 -32.36
N LYS A 157 -10.38 11.64 -32.03
CA LYS A 157 -9.31 11.44 -33.02
C LYS A 157 -9.51 10.24 -33.95
N LEU A 158 -10.21 9.20 -33.49
CA LEU A 158 -10.52 8.01 -34.31
C LEU A 158 -11.70 8.23 -35.26
N LEU A 159 -12.55 9.22 -34.98
CA LEU A 159 -13.73 9.56 -35.78
C LEU A 159 -13.49 10.69 -36.78
N GLU A 160 -12.33 11.36 -36.72
CA GLU A 160 -11.94 12.32 -37.75
C GLU A 160 -11.72 11.59 -39.08
N PRO A 161 -12.46 11.94 -40.15
CA PRO A 161 -12.27 11.33 -41.46
C PRO A 161 -10.84 11.59 -41.94
N ARG A 162 -10.16 10.53 -42.40
CA ARG A 162 -8.87 10.67 -43.08
C ARG A 162 -9.13 11.21 -44.48
N ASP A 163 -8.81 12.48 -44.70
CA ASP A 163 -8.70 13.08 -46.02
C ASP A 163 -7.54 12.45 -46.83
#